data_AF-A0A3B1B8T3-F1
#
_entry.id   AF-A0A3B1B8T3-F1
#
_cell.length_a   1.000
_cell.length_b   1.000
_cell.length_c   1.000
_cell.angle_alpha   90.00
_cell.angle_beta   90.00
_cell.angle_gamma   90.00
#
_symmetry.space_group_name_H-M   'P 1'
#
loop_
_entity.id
_entity.type
_entity.pdbx_description
1 polymer ?
#
loop_
_entity_poly.entity_id
_entity_poly.type
_entity_poly.pdbx_seq_one_letter_code
_entity_poly.pdbx_strand_id
1 'polypeptide(L)'
;MKKIFVLIAIMFGLMQSAQAVIITNGDFSTDASGWSTSAAFGGYSADDGNPAGSFLLNGGGSTSSDPWISQTVSGLTIGAIYDLSWDLLLHADWNGSSANGLSFGVFLNGDVIDLSQQLTNDWVSDQVSFTAFDKSLTLMFAAELDNRTPGVNGTTDVSYYIDNISLTQQIDNGPGGGVPEPATLLLLAVGLTGFGFSGWYKKQV
;
A
#
# COMPACT_ATOMS: atom_id res chain seq x y z
N MET A 1 -10.09 19.54 56.40
CA MET A 1 -10.65 19.50 55.03
C MET A 1 -9.58 19.95 54.04
N LYS A 2 -9.09 19.05 53.19
CA LYS A 2 -8.53 19.36 51.85
C LYS A 2 -8.31 18.03 51.14
N LYS A 3 -9.23 17.74 50.21
CA LYS A 3 -9.21 16.56 49.34
C LYS A 3 -8.13 16.81 48.27
N ILE A 4 -7.20 15.89 48.10
CA ILE A 4 -6.37 15.83 46.89
C ILE A 4 -6.82 14.59 46.14
N PHE A 5 -7.58 14.83 45.08
CA PHE A 5 -7.85 13.87 44.02
C PHE A 5 -6.62 13.82 43.13
N VAL A 6 -6.03 12.65 42.94
CA VAL A 6 -5.11 12.41 41.82
C VAL A 6 -5.83 11.45 40.87
N LEU A 7 -6.45 12.01 39.84
CA LEU A 7 -6.82 11.28 38.64
C LEU A 7 -5.52 10.98 37.89
N ILE A 8 -5.10 9.71 37.86
CA ILE A 8 -4.14 9.25 36.85
C ILE A 8 -5.00 8.75 35.69
N ALA A 9 -5.26 9.63 34.73
CA ALA A 9 -5.74 9.25 33.42
C ALA A 9 -4.59 8.55 32.69
N ILE A 10 -4.61 7.22 32.67
CA ILE A 10 -3.72 6.44 31.81
C ILE A 10 -4.31 6.53 30.39
N MET A 11 -3.96 7.59 29.66
CA MET A 11 -3.97 7.54 28.20
C MET A 11 -2.87 6.58 27.78
N PHE A 12 -3.18 5.28 27.70
CA PHE A 12 -2.46 4.41 26.77
C PHE A 12 -2.90 4.85 25.38
N GLY A 13 -2.19 5.84 24.84
CA GLY A 13 -2.20 6.07 23.41
C GLY A 13 -1.88 4.75 22.75
N LEU A 14 -2.80 4.27 21.92
CA LEU A 14 -2.55 3.22 20.96
C LEU A 14 -1.39 3.71 20.11
N MET A 15 -0.17 3.28 20.44
CA MET A 15 0.96 3.42 19.53
C MET A 15 0.65 2.49 18.38
N GLN A 16 0.02 3.05 17.35
CA GLN A 16 -0.14 2.41 16.07
C GLN A 16 1.29 2.19 15.56
N SER A 17 1.74 0.93 15.55
CA SER A 17 3.03 0.59 14.98
C SER A 17 3.00 0.98 13.51
N ALA A 18 3.88 1.88 13.10
CA ALA A 18 4.08 2.19 11.69
C ALA A 18 4.36 0.87 10.94
N GLN A 19 3.45 0.56 10.03
CA GLN A 19 3.47 -0.58 9.13
C GLN A 19 4.67 -0.40 8.21
N ALA A 20 5.50 -1.43 8.04
CA ALA A 20 6.66 -1.34 7.17
C ALA A 20 6.18 -1.07 5.74
N VAL A 21 6.57 0.08 5.17
CA VAL A 21 6.47 0.31 3.73
C VAL A 21 7.51 -0.62 3.09
N ILE A 22 7.03 -1.61 2.35
CA ILE A 22 7.90 -2.65 1.74
C ILE A 22 8.40 -2.20 0.36
N ILE A 23 7.70 -1.24 -0.27
CA ILE A 23 8.10 -0.67 -1.55
C ILE A 23 9.36 0.18 -1.35
N THR A 24 10.35 -0.06 -2.20
CA THR A 24 11.53 0.81 -2.30
C THR A 24 11.29 1.85 -3.37
N ASN A 25 11.49 3.13 -3.04
CA ASN A 25 11.44 4.25 -3.98
C ASN A 25 10.13 4.31 -4.78
N GLY A 26 9.00 4.21 -4.08
CA GLY A 26 7.67 4.30 -4.68
C GLY A 26 7.20 5.74 -4.92
N ASP A 27 7.86 6.72 -4.31
CA ASP A 27 7.60 8.17 -4.44
C ASP A 27 8.42 8.84 -5.55
N PHE A 28 9.32 8.09 -6.19
CA PHE A 28 10.21 8.55 -7.26
C PHE A 28 10.90 9.90 -6.98
N SER A 29 11.19 10.20 -5.72
CA SER A 29 11.61 11.55 -5.30
C SER A 29 12.93 12.03 -5.91
N THR A 30 13.76 11.11 -6.41
CA THR A 30 15.08 11.43 -6.99
C THR A 30 15.43 10.65 -8.26
N ASP A 31 14.91 9.43 -8.41
CA ASP A 31 15.12 8.56 -9.56
C ASP A 31 14.10 7.40 -9.55
N ALA A 32 14.25 6.44 -10.47
CA ALA A 32 13.49 5.19 -10.51
C ALA A 32 14.33 3.96 -10.07
N SER A 33 15.38 4.16 -9.27
CA SER A 33 16.19 3.06 -8.74
C SER A 33 15.33 2.11 -7.90
N GLY A 34 15.64 0.81 -7.96
CA GLY A 34 14.83 -0.23 -7.32
C GLY A 34 13.65 -0.74 -8.16
N TRP A 35 13.38 -0.13 -9.31
CA TRP A 35 12.40 -0.61 -10.29
C TRP A 35 13.07 -1.15 -11.54
N SER A 36 12.55 -2.25 -12.07
CA SER A 36 12.82 -2.71 -13.43
C SER A 36 11.75 -2.18 -14.37
N THR A 37 12.07 -1.96 -15.65
CA THR A 37 11.10 -1.39 -16.61
C THR A 37 11.30 -1.92 -18.02
N SER A 38 10.24 -1.85 -18.82
CA SER A 38 10.23 -2.04 -20.27
C SER A 38 9.68 -0.82 -21.04
N ALA A 39 9.43 0.30 -20.36
CA ALA A 39 8.81 1.47 -20.97
C ALA A 39 9.77 2.16 -21.95
N ALA A 40 9.69 1.78 -23.23
CA ALA A 40 10.64 2.20 -24.26
C ALA A 40 10.67 3.73 -24.48
N PHE A 41 9.54 4.40 -24.27
CA PHE A 41 9.39 5.85 -24.39
C PHE A 41 8.92 6.50 -23.09
N GLY A 42 8.94 5.73 -22.01
CA GLY A 42 8.65 6.17 -20.66
C GLY A 42 9.92 6.27 -19.82
N GLY A 43 9.74 6.49 -18.51
CA GLY A 43 10.86 6.62 -17.59
C GLY A 43 10.58 7.57 -16.44
N TYR A 44 11.60 7.74 -15.60
CA TYR A 44 11.58 8.72 -14.53
C TYR A 44 11.39 10.14 -15.08
N SER A 45 10.47 10.89 -14.49
CA SER A 45 10.38 12.35 -14.63
C SER A 45 10.62 13.02 -13.29
N ALA A 46 11.52 14.00 -13.28
CA ALA A 46 11.86 14.75 -12.07
C ALA A 46 10.88 15.89 -11.78
N ASP A 47 10.22 16.42 -12.82
CA ASP A 47 9.36 17.59 -12.72
C ASP A 47 7.87 17.22 -12.70
N ASP A 48 7.51 16.04 -13.21
CA ASP A 48 6.15 15.50 -13.14
C ASP A 48 6.00 14.63 -11.88
N GLY A 49 4.91 14.76 -11.13
CA GLY A 49 4.67 14.01 -9.89
C GLY A 49 3.57 14.59 -9.00
N ASN A 50 3.29 13.95 -7.87
CA ASN A 50 2.36 14.41 -6.84
C ASN A 50 2.87 14.20 -5.40
N PRO A 51 3.95 14.86 -4.94
CA PRO A 51 4.71 15.99 -5.51
C PRO A 51 5.79 15.55 -6.51
N ALA A 52 6.61 16.47 -7.01
CA ALA A 52 7.62 16.22 -8.06
C ALA A 52 8.39 14.89 -7.91
N GLY A 53 8.51 14.16 -9.03
CA GLY A 53 8.98 12.78 -9.07
C GLY A 53 7.87 11.84 -9.53
N SER A 54 8.05 11.13 -10.63
CA SER A 54 7.11 10.09 -11.09
C SER A 54 7.75 9.16 -12.10
N PHE A 55 7.01 8.12 -12.49
CA PHE A 55 7.39 7.26 -13.61
C PHE A 55 6.34 7.34 -14.73
N LEU A 56 6.78 7.64 -15.96
CA LEU A 56 5.95 7.58 -17.15
C LEU A 56 5.92 6.16 -17.71
N LEU A 57 4.73 5.56 -17.78
CA LEU A 57 4.44 4.31 -18.47
C LEU A 57 3.97 4.64 -19.90
N ASN A 58 4.90 4.65 -20.85
CA ASN A 58 4.63 4.95 -22.26
C ASN A 58 5.42 4.03 -23.19
N GLY A 59 4.71 3.38 -24.11
CA GLY A 59 5.24 2.48 -25.14
C GLY A 59 5.53 3.19 -26.47
N GLY A 60 5.13 4.45 -26.62
CA GLY A 60 5.34 5.26 -27.82
C GLY A 60 4.50 4.79 -29.02
N GLY A 61 3.28 4.28 -28.76
CA GLY A 61 2.40 3.72 -29.79
C GLY A 61 2.82 2.33 -30.27
N SER A 62 3.64 1.62 -29.49
CA SER A 62 4.03 0.23 -29.77
C SER A 62 2.85 -0.70 -29.52
N THR A 63 2.44 -1.44 -30.54
CA THR A 63 1.38 -2.47 -30.42
C THR A 63 1.89 -3.86 -30.04
N SER A 64 3.22 -4.00 -29.89
CA SER A 64 3.88 -5.30 -29.66
C SER A 64 4.25 -5.57 -28.19
N SER A 65 4.19 -4.56 -27.34
CA SER A 65 4.53 -4.69 -25.92
C SER A 65 4.00 -3.52 -25.11
N ASP A 66 3.37 -3.84 -23.99
CA ASP A 66 2.85 -2.85 -23.05
C ASP A 66 3.98 -2.32 -22.15
N PRO A 67 4.09 -1.00 -21.91
CA PRO A 67 5.06 -0.43 -20.99
C PRO A 67 4.74 -0.84 -19.55
N TRP A 68 5.76 -1.25 -18.80
CA TRP A 68 5.60 -1.61 -17.39
C TRP A 68 6.77 -1.18 -16.51
N ILE A 69 6.50 -1.10 -15.20
CA ILE A 69 7.50 -1.11 -14.12
C ILE A 69 7.24 -2.26 -13.16
N SER A 70 8.28 -2.83 -12.59
CA SER A 70 8.16 -3.94 -11.63
C SER A 70 9.20 -3.89 -10.53
N GLN A 71 8.82 -4.36 -9.35
CA GLN A 71 9.70 -4.56 -8.20
C GLN A 71 9.37 -5.88 -7.52
N THR A 72 10.40 -6.64 -7.14
CA THR A 72 10.22 -7.77 -6.22
C THR A 72 10.13 -7.24 -4.80
N VAL A 73 8.96 -7.42 -4.17
CA VAL A 73 8.73 -7.12 -2.76
C VAL A 73 8.99 -8.38 -1.94
N SER A 74 9.78 -8.26 -0.88
CA SER A 74 10.16 -9.37 0.01
C SER A 74 9.80 -9.07 1.46
N GLY A 75 9.76 -10.11 2.29
CA GLY A 75 9.41 -9.96 3.71
C GLY A 75 7.91 -10.00 3.99
N LEU A 76 7.12 -10.51 3.03
CA LEU A 76 5.68 -10.68 3.20
C LEU A 76 5.38 -11.83 4.17
N THR A 77 4.29 -11.68 4.93
CA THR A 77 3.74 -12.73 5.77
C THR A 77 2.67 -13.48 4.99
N ILE A 78 2.91 -14.75 4.67
CA ILE A 78 1.93 -15.61 3.99
C ILE A 78 0.62 -15.64 4.79
N GLY A 79 -0.50 -15.36 4.12
CA GLY A 79 -1.84 -15.30 4.70
C GLY A 79 -2.24 -13.93 5.22
N ALA A 80 -1.32 -12.96 5.34
CA ALA A 80 -1.67 -11.59 5.69
C ALA A 80 -2.22 -10.82 4.49
N ILE A 81 -3.13 -9.88 4.75
CA ILE A 81 -3.68 -8.97 3.75
C ILE A 81 -2.78 -7.73 3.67
N TYR A 82 -2.54 -7.26 2.46
CA TYR A 82 -1.78 -6.06 2.19
C TYR A 82 -2.61 -5.10 1.35
N ASP A 83 -2.56 -3.82 1.69
CA ASP A 83 -3.09 -2.72 0.89
C ASP A 83 -1.97 -2.15 0.04
N LEU A 84 -2.17 -2.23 -1.28
CA LEU A 84 -1.35 -1.58 -2.28
C LEU A 84 -2.08 -0.32 -2.76
N SER A 85 -1.40 0.81 -2.75
CA SER A 85 -1.92 2.07 -3.28
C SER A 85 -0.92 2.73 -4.22
N TRP A 86 -1.43 3.57 -5.11
CA TRP A 86 -0.66 4.38 -6.05
C TRP A 86 -1.46 5.61 -6.45
N ASP A 87 -0.78 6.62 -6.97
CA ASP A 87 -1.38 7.75 -7.67
C ASP A 87 -1.18 7.58 -9.18
N LEU A 88 -2.21 7.91 -9.95
CA LEU A 88 -2.21 7.81 -11.41
C LEU A 88 -2.66 9.12 -12.05
N LEU A 89 -1.95 9.56 -13.09
CA LEU A 89 -2.29 10.73 -13.90
C LEU A 89 -2.23 10.36 -15.40
N LEU A 90 -3.24 10.79 -16.17
CA LEU A 90 -3.21 10.66 -17.62
C LEU A 90 -2.05 11.46 -18.21
N HIS A 91 -1.17 10.80 -18.96
CA HIS A 91 -0.18 11.48 -19.80
C HIS A 91 -0.76 11.76 -21.18
N ALA A 92 -1.24 10.72 -21.87
CA ALA A 92 -1.84 10.85 -23.18
C ALA A 92 -2.84 9.72 -23.45
N ASP A 93 -3.91 10.07 -24.15
CA ASP A 93 -4.89 9.16 -24.75
C ASP A 93 -4.84 9.37 -26.26
N TRP A 94 -4.02 8.58 -26.95
CA TRP A 94 -3.72 8.82 -28.37
C TRP A 94 -4.80 8.29 -29.32
N ASN A 95 -5.58 7.31 -28.85
CA ASN A 95 -6.79 6.87 -29.53
C ASN A 95 -8.01 7.78 -29.25
N GLY A 96 -7.87 8.75 -28.35
CA GLY A 96 -8.98 9.56 -27.85
C GLY A 96 -10.05 8.71 -27.15
N SER A 97 -11.27 9.25 -27.02
CA SER A 97 -12.40 8.60 -26.31
C SER A 97 -12.87 7.25 -26.89
N SER A 98 -12.18 6.73 -27.90
CA SER A 98 -12.34 5.39 -28.48
C SER A 98 -11.43 4.32 -27.87
N ALA A 99 -10.65 4.63 -26.83
CA ALA A 99 -9.99 3.60 -26.02
C ALA A 99 -11.06 2.64 -25.45
N ASN A 100 -11.13 1.43 -26.00
CA ASN A 100 -12.24 0.49 -25.77
C ASN A 100 -12.01 -0.46 -24.57
N GLY A 101 -11.08 -0.16 -23.67
CA GLY A 101 -10.65 -1.08 -22.62
C GLY A 101 -9.95 -0.46 -21.42
N LEU A 102 -9.87 -1.23 -20.33
CA LEU A 102 -9.06 -0.93 -19.14
C LEU A 102 -7.59 -0.92 -19.55
N SER A 103 -6.99 0.26 -19.55
CA SER A 103 -5.66 0.54 -20.12
C SER A 103 -4.54 0.54 -19.08
N PHE A 104 -4.88 0.40 -17.81
CA PHE A 104 -3.92 0.25 -16.71
C PHE A 104 -4.17 -1.07 -15.99
N GLY A 105 -3.11 -1.69 -15.48
CA GLY A 105 -3.24 -2.89 -14.67
C GLY A 105 -2.12 -3.10 -13.69
N VAL A 106 -2.49 -3.81 -12.62
CA VAL A 106 -1.61 -4.19 -11.54
C VAL A 106 -1.55 -5.70 -11.47
N PHE A 107 -0.33 -6.23 -11.39
CA PHE A 107 -0.06 -7.65 -11.48
C PHE A 107 0.83 -8.11 -10.31
N LEU A 108 0.55 -9.31 -9.84
CA LEU A 108 1.29 -9.98 -8.77
C LEU A 108 1.77 -11.33 -9.27
N ASN A 109 3.09 -11.51 -9.43
CA ASN A 109 3.70 -12.66 -10.11
C ASN A 109 3.13 -12.93 -11.52
N GLY A 110 2.63 -11.90 -12.19
CA GLY A 110 2.03 -11.99 -13.53
C GLY A 110 0.52 -12.21 -13.52
N ASP A 111 -0.09 -12.52 -12.37
CA ASP A 111 -1.54 -12.60 -12.23
C ASP A 111 -2.13 -11.20 -12.02
N VAL A 112 -3.23 -10.90 -12.70
CA VAL A 112 -3.93 -9.62 -12.58
C VAL A 112 -4.59 -9.52 -11.20
N ILE A 113 -4.35 -8.42 -10.49
CA ILE A 113 -5.05 -8.06 -9.25
C ILE A 113 -5.91 -6.81 -9.38
N ASP A 114 -5.58 -5.92 -10.33
CA ASP A 114 -6.42 -4.79 -10.71
C ASP A 114 -6.35 -4.53 -12.22
N LEU A 115 -7.48 -4.14 -12.80
CA LEU A 115 -7.58 -3.54 -14.13
C LEU A 115 -8.45 -2.32 -14.02
N SER A 116 -7.92 -1.19 -14.45
CA SER A 116 -8.57 0.11 -14.30
C SER A 116 -8.24 1.01 -15.50
N GLN A 117 -8.87 2.18 -15.50
CA GLN A 117 -8.62 3.22 -16.47
C GLN A 117 -8.83 4.57 -15.77
N GLN A 118 -7.86 5.48 -15.97
CA GLN A 118 -8.00 6.88 -15.63
C GLN A 118 -7.94 7.71 -16.92
N LEU A 119 -8.84 8.67 -17.11
CA LEU A 119 -8.82 9.58 -18.27
C LEU A 119 -8.88 11.06 -17.85
N THR A 120 -8.65 11.36 -16.56
CA THR A 120 -8.57 12.72 -16.05
C THR A 120 -7.15 13.27 -16.09
N ASN A 121 -7.05 14.59 -16.26
CA ASN A 121 -5.79 15.34 -16.18
C ASN A 121 -5.41 15.72 -14.73
N ASP A 122 -6.03 15.06 -13.75
CA ASP A 122 -5.75 15.21 -12.32
C ASP A 122 -5.17 13.90 -11.79
N TRP A 123 -4.25 14.01 -10.83
CA TRP A 123 -3.77 12.87 -10.06
C TRP A 123 -4.91 12.26 -9.26
N VAL A 124 -5.07 10.94 -9.38
CA VAL A 124 -6.07 10.18 -8.64
C VAL A 124 -5.40 9.02 -7.93
N SER A 125 -5.63 8.94 -6.63
CA SER A 125 -5.21 7.81 -5.81
C SER A 125 -6.14 6.63 -6.02
N ASP A 126 -5.55 5.44 -6.19
CA ASP A 126 -6.27 4.18 -6.27
C ASP A 126 -5.62 3.13 -5.35
N GLN A 127 -6.34 2.05 -5.06
CA GLN A 127 -5.88 1.00 -4.18
C GLN A 127 -6.50 -0.37 -4.46
N VAL A 128 -5.74 -1.42 -4.18
CA VAL A 128 -6.21 -2.81 -4.16
C VAL A 128 -5.64 -3.55 -2.97
N SER A 129 -6.43 -4.45 -2.39
CA SER A 129 -5.97 -5.35 -1.32
C SER A 129 -5.73 -6.75 -1.86
N PHE A 130 -4.67 -7.42 -1.40
CA PHE A 130 -4.40 -8.83 -1.73
C PHE A 130 -3.90 -9.61 -0.52
N THR A 131 -4.13 -10.92 -0.52
CA THR A 131 -3.57 -11.85 0.47
C THR A 131 -2.24 -12.38 -0.04
N ALA A 132 -1.16 -12.17 0.71
CA ALA A 132 0.15 -12.69 0.33
C ALA A 132 0.16 -14.23 0.39
N PHE A 133 0.56 -14.87 -0.71
CA PHE A 133 0.68 -16.33 -0.81
C PHE A 133 2.14 -16.81 -0.83
N ASP A 134 3.09 -15.90 -0.94
CA ASP A 134 4.53 -16.14 -0.82
C ASP A 134 5.16 -15.01 0.04
N LYS A 135 6.36 -15.26 0.57
CA LYS A 135 7.18 -14.26 1.28
C LYS A 135 7.82 -13.25 0.35
N SER A 136 7.88 -13.56 -0.95
CA SER A 136 8.41 -12.69 -1.98
C SER A 136 7.51 -12.74 -3.21
N LEU A 137 7.04 -11.58 -3.67
CA LEU A 137 6.18 -11.47 -4.84
C LEU A 137 6.74 -10.40 -5.77
N THR A 138 6.52 -10.56 -7.07
CA THR A 138 6.83 -9.54 -8.07
C THR A 138 5.59 -8.70 -8.31
N LEU A 139 5.66 -7.44 -7.90
CA LEU A 139 4.65 -6.44 -8.20
C LEU A 139 4.99 -5.78 -9.53
N MET A 140 3.99 -5.62 -10.40
CA MET A 140 4.13 -4.94 -11.69
C MET A 140 2.94 -4.01 -11.94
N PHE A 141 3.24 -2.83 -12.47
CA PHE A 141 2.28 -1.88 -13.00
C PHE A 141 2.51 -1.75 -14.50
N ALA A 142 1.44 -1.77 -15.29
CA ALA A 142 1.53 -1.63 -16.74
C ALA A 142 0.45 -0.70 -17.28
N ALA A 143 0.77 0.02 -18.35
CA ALA A 143 -0.14 0.88 -19.10
C ALA A 143 -0.30 0.36 -20.53
N GLU A 144 -1.08 1.06 -21.37
CA GLU A 144 -1.34 0.70 -22.77
C GLU A 144 -1.69 -0.80 -22.93
N LEU A 145 -2.58 -1.31 -22.08
CA LEU A 145 -2.96 -2.74 -22.02
C LEU A 145 -3.75 -3.26 -23.24
N ASP A 146 -3.39 -2.82 -24.43
CA ASP A 146 -4.00 -3.08 -25.73
C ASP A 146 -4.53 -4.51 -25.88
N ASN A 147 -3.64 -5.49 -25.85
CA ASN A 147 -3.97 -6.91 -26.03
C ASN A 147 -4.20 -7.67 -24.71
N ARG A 148 -4.09 -7.00 -23.56
CA ARG A 148 -4.23 -7.63 -22.24
C ARG A 148 -5.59 -7.40 -21.59
N THR A 149 -6.41 -6.47 -22.07
CA THR A 149 -7.78 -6.31 -21.58
C THR A 149 -8.69 -7.42 -22.14
N PRO A 150 -9.26 -8.31 -21.32
CA PRO A 150 -10.15 -9.36 -21.81
C PRO A 150 -11.37 -8.78 -22.54
N GLY A 151 -11.62 -9.25 -23.77
CA GLY A 151 -12.81 -8.89 -24.55
C GLY A 151 -12.71 -7.58 -25.33
N VAL A 152 -11.54 -6.94 -25.36
CA VAL A 152 -11.31 -5.71 -26.11
C VAL A 152 -10.56 -6.05 -27.40
N ASN A 153 -11.13 -5.64 -28.55
CA ASN A 153 -10.45 -5.66 -29.83
C ASN A 153 -10.02 -4.22 -30.14
N GLY A 154 -8.76 -3.89 -29.91
CA GLY A 154 -8.21 -2.58 -30.23
C GLY A 154 -6.99 -2.24 -29.39
N THR A 155 -6.34 -1.14 -29.74
CA THR A 155 -5.33 -0.53 -28.90
C THR A 155 -6.04 0.39 -27.90
N THR A 156 -5.60 0.38 -26.66
CA THR A 156 -5.94 1.42 -25.70
C THR A 156 -5.07 2.65 -25.96
N ASP A 157 -3.76 2.46 -26.21
CA ASP A 157 -2.77 3.54 -26.42
C ASP A 157 -2.96 4.72 -25.45
N VAL A 158 -3.22 4.35 -24.17
CA VAL A 158 -3.35 5.29 -23.06
C VAL A 158 -2.16 5.12 -22.13
N SER A 159 -1.40 6.19 -21.97
CA SER A 159 -0.18 6.25 -21.17
C SER A 159 -0.39 7.06 -19.90
N TYR A 160 0.38 6.72 -18.88
CA TYR A 160 0.17 7.22 -17.51
C TYR A 160 1.46 7.64 -16.84
N TYR A 161 1.40 8.72 -16.07
CA TYR A 161 2.32 8.90 -14.96
C TYR A 161 1.81 8.12 -13.74
N ILE A 162 2.71 7.43 -13.06
CA ILE A 162 2.46 6.75 -11.78
C ILE A 162 3.41 7.29 -10.71
N ASP A 163 2.89 7.44 -9.49
CA ASP A 163 3.62 7.96 -8.33
C ASP A 163 3.05 7.40 -7.00
N ASN A 164 3.70 7.71 -5.87
CA ASN A 164 3.26 7.39 -4.51
C ASN A 164 2.89 5.92 -4.27
N ILE A 165 3.64 5.01 -4.87
CA ILE A 165 3.40 3.57 -4.72
C ILE A 165 3.74 3.14 -3.31
N SER A 166 2.76 2.58 -2.60
CA SER A 166 2.91 2.13 -1.22
C SER A 166 2.28 0.76 -1.02
N LEU A 167 2.97 -0.10 -0.27
CA LEU A 167 2.47 -1.41 0.12
C LEU A 167 2.56 -1.54 1.62
N THR A 168 1.42 -1.78 2.25
CA THR A 168 1.31 -1.82 3.69
C THR A 168 0.51 -3.06 4.12
N GLN A 169 0.98 -3.81 5.13
CA GLN A 169 0.25 -4.98 5.70
C GLN A 169 -0.94 -4.62 6.61
N GLN A 170 -2.18 -4.90 6.22
CA GLN A 170 -3.35 -4.67 7.09
C GLN A 170 -3.15 -5.32 8.46
N ILE A 171 -3.26 -4.50 9.51
CA ILE A 171 -3.28 -5.00 10.89
C ILE A 171 -4.73 -5.34 11.20
N ASP A 172 -5.07 -6.63 11.13
CA ASP A 172 -6.37 -7.14 11.53
C ASP A 172 -6.62 -6.87 13.03
N ASN A 173 -7.27 -5.75 13.34
CA ASN A 173 -7.92 -5.51 14.63
C ASN A 173 -9.30 -6.20 14.64
N GLY A 174 -9.40 -7.47 14.21
CA GLY A 174 -10.67 -8.20 14.23
C GLY A 174 -11.27 -8.30 15.64
N PRO A 175 -12.51 -8.79 15.83
CA PRO A 175 -13.13 -8.94 17.16
C PRO A 175 -12.41 -9.89 18.13
N GLY A 176 -11.27 -10.48 17.72
CA GLY A 176 -10.33 -11.23 18.54
C GLY A 176 -8.87 -10.74 18.46
N GLY A 177 -8.63 -9.58 17.83
CA GLY A 177 -7.33 -8.92 17.63
C GLY A 177 -6.80 -8.22 18.88
N GLY A 178 -6.84 -8.92 20.00
CA GLY A 178 -6.45 -8.41 21.30
C GLY A 178 -6.41 -9.50 22.33
N VAL A 179 -5.75 -10.63 22.03
CA VAL A 179 -5.10 -11.36 23.13
C VAL A 179 -3.93 -10.47 23.54
N PRO A 180 -3.96 -9.87 24.73
CA PRO A 180 -2.86 -9.03 25.15
C PRO A 180 -1.59 -9.88 25.20
N GLU A 181 -0.50 -9.39 24.61
CA GLU A 181 0.80 -10.04 24.69
C GLU A 181 1.16 -10.37 26.15
N PRO A 182 2.01 -11.37 26.43
CA PRO A 182 2.29 -11.85 27.79
C PRO A 182 2.63 -10.75 28.81
N ALA A 183 3.10 -9.58 28.38
CA ALA A 183 3.30 -8.40 29.23
C ALA A 183 2.00 -7.84 29.84
N THR A 184 0.87 -7.86 29.14
CA THR A 184 -0.41 -7.37 29.66
C THR A 184 -1.09 -8.42 30.55
N LEU A 185 -0.86 -9.72 30.29
CA LEU A 185 -1.20 -10.80 31.23
C LEU A 185 -0.36 -10.70 32.51
N LEU A 186 0.92 -10.36 32.40
CA LEU A 186 1.79 -10.10 33.55
C LEU A 186 1.31 -8.87 34.33
N LEU A 187 0.93 -7.78 33.65
CA LEU A 187 0.42 -6.57 34.30
C LEU A 187 -0.93 -6.80 34.97
N LEU A 188 -1.82 -7.60 34.36
CA LEU A 188 -3.10 -8.02 34.96
C LEU A 188 -2.86 -8.93 36.18
N ALA A 189 -1.94 -9.88 36.08
CA ALA A 189 -1.57 -10.76 37.19
C ALA A 189 -0.97 -9.96 38.36
N VAL A 190 -0.05 -9.03 38.10
CA VAL A 190 0.53 -8.16 39.12
C VAL A 190 -0.53 -7.23 39.71
N GLY A 191 -1.41 -6.66 38.89
CA GLY A 191 -2.53 -5.82 39.34
C GLY A 191 -3.48 -6.55 40.28
N LEU A 192 -3.88 -7.79 39.98
CA LEU A 192 -4.72 -8.61 40.84
C LEU A 192 -4.02 -9.00 42.16
N THR A 193 -2.72 -9.30 42.13
CA THR A 193 -1.97 -9.54 43.39
C THR A 193 -1.87 -8.29 44.26
N GLY A 194 -1.81 -7.09 43.68
CA GLY A 194 -1.76 -5.83 44.41
C GLY A 194 -3.04 -5.53 45.22
N PHE A 195 -4.22 -5.93 44.73
CA PHE A 195 -5.49 -5.78 45.45
C PHE A 195 -5.68 -6.82 46.56
N GLY A 196 -5.00 -7.96 46.51
CA GLY A 196 -5.10 -9.03 47.52
C GLY A 196 -4.41 -8.72 48.85
N PHE A 197 -3.47 -7.75 48.89
CA PHE A 197 -2.70 -7.42 50.09
C PHE A 197 -3.18 -6.18 50.86
N SER A 198 -4.23 -5.47 50.39
CA SER A 198 -4.71 -4.27 51.09
C SER A 198 -5.67 -4.54 52.25
N GLY A 199 -6.02 -5.81 52.49
CA GLY A 199 -6.79 -6.23 53.65
C GLY A 199 -5.89 -6.94 54.64
N TRP A 200 -5.40 -6.22 55.65
CA TRP A 200 -5.18 -6.67 57.05
C TRP A 200 -4.09 -5.81 57.69
N TYR A 201 -4.48 -4.61 58.15
CA TYR A 201 -3.78 -3.96 59.26
C TYR A 201 -4.81 -3.72 60.37
N LYS A 202 -5.17 -4.78 61.09
CA LYS A 202 -5.81 -4.64 62.41
C LYS A 202 -4.70 -4.29 63.40
N LYS A 203 -4.67 -3.02 63.83
CA LYS A 203 -3.85 -2.58 64.94
C LYS A 203 -4.51 -3.06 66.24
N GLN A 204 -3.88 -4.01 66.93
CA GLN A 204 -4.10 -4.21 68.36
C GLN A 204 -3.03 -3.41 69.11
N VAL A 205 -3.48 -2.47 69.93
CA VAL A 205 -3.34 -2.31 71.40
C VAL A 205 -3.71 -0.86 71.70
#